data_AF-A0A7S0CEE1-F1
#
_entry.id   AF-A0A7S0CEE1-F1
#
_cell.length_a   1.000
_cell.length_b   1.000
_cell.length_c   1.000
_cell.angle_alpha   90.00
_cell.angle_beta   90.00
_cell.angle_gamma   90.00
#
_symmetry.space_group_name_H-M   'P 1'
#
loop_
_entity.id
_entity.type
_entity.pdbx_description
1 polymer ?
#
loop_
_entity_poly.entity_id
_entity_poly.type
_entity_poly.pdbx_seq_one_letter_code
_entity_poly.pdbx_strand_id
1 'polypeptide(L)'
;LASIQDVGVCTFVCLQDELPPQDGVWPKEGIEKTSVRAPMATGNFKNYRKLAGYGTNYVHYKLPDLSIAESLNDLDEIVSYLTERVKDGNRLYIHCWGGRGRTG
;
A
#
# COMPACT_ATOMS: atom_id res chain seq x y z
N LEU A 1 -8.68 7.01 -16.80
CA LEU A 1 -7.40 6.58 -16.22
C LEU A 1 -7.42 5.07 -16.20
N ALA A 2 -6.38 4.42 -16.72
CA ALA A 2 -6.30 2.95 -16.67
C ALA A 2 -6.23 2.48 -15.20
N SER A 3 -7.01 1.47 -14.86
CA SER A 3 -6.95 0.81 -13.57
C SER A 3 -5.74 -0.14 -13.52
N ILE A 4 -5.27 -0.51 -12.32
CA ILE A 4 -4.24 -1.55 -12.20
C ILE A 4 -4.73 -2.89 -12.77
N GLN A 5 -6.05 -3.12 -12.75
CA GLN A 5 -6.67 -4.33 -13.28
C GLN A 5 -6.59 -4.37 -14.81
N ASP A 6 -6.60 -3.21 -15.49
CA ASP A 6 -6.48 -3.11 -16.95
C ASP A 6 -5.11 -3.61 -17.45
N VAL A 7 -4.10 -3.55 -16.59
CA VAL A 7 -2.76 -4.12 -16.84
C VAL A 7 -2.59 -5.48 -16.16
N GLY A 8 -3.68 -6.15 -15.78
CA GLY A 8 -3.68 -7.51 -15.23
C GLY A 8 -3.12 -7.64 -13.81
N VAL A 9 -2.94 -6.54 -13.07
CA VAL A 9 -2.59 -6.61 -11.64
C VAL A 9 -3.80 -7.15 -10.87
N CYS A 10 -3.59 -8.23 -10.14
CA CYS A 10 -4.61 -8.87 -9.31
C CYS A 10 -4.38 -8.67 -7.80
N THR A 11 -3.18 -8.24 -7.39
CA THR A 11 -2.84 -7.95 -6.00
C THR A 11 -2.26 -6.55 -5.84
N PHE A 12 -2.86 -5.72 -5.00
CA PHE A 12 -2.32 -4.41 -4.60
C PHE A 12 -1.72 -4.53 -3.20
N VAL A 13 -0.44 -4.16 -3.06
CA VAL A 13 0.30 -4.21 -1.79
C VAL A 13 0.60 -2.79 -1.36
N CYS A 14 -0.03 -2.35 -0.27
CA CYS A 14 0.25 -1.08 0.37
C CYS A 14 1.28 -1.28 1.47
N LEU A 15 2.40 -0.54 1.42
CA LEU A 15 3.42 -0.53 2.47
C LEU A 15 3.31 0.70 3.39
N GLN A 16 2.27 1.53 3.23
CA GLN A 16 2.17 2.81 3.93
C GLN A 16 1.37 2.70 5.22
N ASP A 17 2.03 2.79 6.37
CA ASP A 17 1.31 2.94 7.65
C ASP A 17 0.77 4.36 7.85
N GLU A 18 1.43 5.36 7.25
CA GLU A 18 1.10 6.77 7.49
C GLU A 18 -0.31 7.14 7.06
N LEU A 19 -0.85 8.10 7.81
CA LEU A 19 -2.22 8.57 7.73
C LEU A 19 -2.63 9.06 6.32
N PRO A 20 -3.91 8.87 5.96
CA PRO A 20 -4.98 8.28 6.77
C PRO A 20 -4.91 6.76 6.82
N PRO A 21 -5.49 6.12 7.87
CA PRO A 21 -5.49 4.68 8.00
C PRO A 21 -6.02 4.03 6.72
N GLN A 22 -5.23 3.12 6.15
CA GLN A 22 -5.61 2.40 4.94
C GLN A 22 -6.50 1.19 5.25
N ASP A 23 -6.50 0.76 6.50
CA ASP A 23 -7.47 -0.19 7.06
C ASP A 23 -8.54 0.58 7.83
N GLY A 24 -9.78 0.50 7.36
CA GLY A 24 -10.93 1.11 8.02
C GLY A 24 -11.86 1.86 7.06
N VAL A 25 -12.99 2.29 7.61
CA VAL A 25 -13.97 3.08 6.89
C VAL A 25 -13.54 4.55 6.96
N TRP A 26 -13.36 5.17 5.80
CA TRP A 26 -13.13 6.62 5.74
C TRP A 26 -14.46 7.36 5.92
N PRO A 27 -14.50 8.47 6.69
CA PRO A 27 -15.67 9.34 6.73
C PRO A 27 -16.00 9.88 5.33
N LYS A 28 -17.28 10.19 5.09
CA LYS A 28 -17.73 10.79 3.82
C LYS A 28 -17.01 12.10 3.52
N GLU A 29 -16.72 12.88 4.55
CA GLU A 29 -16.00 14.15 4.46
C GLU A 29 -14.48 13.99 4.32
N GLY A 30 -13.97 12.76 4.26
CA GLY A 30 -12.55 12.45 4.22
C GLY A 30 -11.93 12.37 5.62
N ILE A 31 -10.61 12.25 5.67
CA ILE A 31 -9.84 12.23 6.93
C ILE A 31 -9.05 13.52 7.03
N GLU A 32 -9.17 14.18 8.19
CA GLU A 32 -8.48 15.43 8.49
C GLU A 32 -6.96 15.25 8.41
N LYS A 33 -6.29 16.22 7.78
CA LYS A 33 -4.84 16.23 7.59
C LYS A 33 -4.12 16.68 8.88
N THR A 34 -4.23 15.92 9.96
CA THR A 34 -3.64 16.27 11.27
C THR A 34 -2.14 15.95 11.37
N SER A 35 -1.59 15.20 10.42
CA SER A 35 -0.16 14.85 10.41
C SER A 35 0.71 16.02 9.96
N VAL A 36 1.83 16.25 10.67
CA VAL A 36 2.91 17.17 10.26
C VAL A 36 3.51 16.81 8.89
N ARG A 37 3.32 15.57 8.42
CA ARG A 37 3.76 15.12 7.10
C ARG A 37 2.72 15.32 6.00
N ALA A 38 1.47 15.64 6.33
CA ALA A 38 0.43 15.89 5.34
C ALA A 38 0.76 17.01 4.32
N PRO A 39 1.51 18.08 4.69
CA PRO A 39 1.99 19.07 3.73
C PRO A 39 3.03 18.53 2.74
N MET A 40 3.74 17.44 3.07
CA MET A 40 4.73 16.81 2.18
C MET A 40 4.10 15.83 1.18
N ALA A 41 2.80 15.60 1.25
CA ALA A 41 2.10 14.80 0.25
C ALA A 41 2.06 15.56 -1.07
N THR A 42 2.51 14.93 -2.15
CA THR A 42 2.44 15.46 -3.52
C THR A 42 1.01 15.58 -4.05
N GLY A 43 0.00 15.29 -3.22
CA GLY A 43 -1.41 15.38 -3.54
C GLY A 43 -2.32 15.05 -2.34
N ASN A 44 -3.60 14.85 -2.62
CA ASN A 44 -4.54 14.39 -1.61
C ASN A 44 -4.29 12.92 -1.26
N PHE A 45 -4.53 12.59 0.01
CA PHE A 45 -4.52 11.22 0.47
C PHE A 45 -5.59 10.39 -0.25
N LYS A 46 -5.24 9.15 -0.56
CA LYS A 46 -6.10 8.21 -1.25
C LYS A 46 -6.35 7.01 -0.33
N ASN A 47 -7.58 6.51 -0.37
CA ASN A 47 -7.89 5.20 0.20
C ASN A 47 -7.45 4.17 -0.84
N TYR A 48 -6.28 3.57 -0.64
CA TYR A 48 -5.70 2.67 -1.63
C TYR A 48 -6.47 1.35 -1.73
N ARG A 49 -7.14 0.91 -0.66
CA ARG A 49 -8.07 -0.22 -0.72
C ARG A 49 -9.22 0.02 -1.69
N LYS A 50 -9.81 1.21 -1.65
CA LYS A 50 -10.86 1.62 -2.60
C LYS A 50 -10.28 1.81 -4.01
N LEU A 51 -9.10 2.40 -4.14
CA LEU A 51 -8.45 2.67 -5.42
C LEU A 51 -8.00 1.39 -6.13
N ALA A 52 -7.61 0.36 -5.38
CA ALA A 52 -7.22 -0.95 -5.90
C ALA A 52 -8.34 -1.61 -6.72
N GLY A 53 -9.60 -1.19 -6.50
CA GLY A 53 -10.75 -1.68 -7.24
C GLY A 53 -11.36 -2.94 -6.63
N TYR A 54 -12.62 -3.18 -6.95
CA TYR A 54 -13.35 -4.36 -6.50
C TYR A 54 -12.74 -5.62 -7.15
N GLY A 55 -12.59 -6.70 -6.38
CA GLY A 55 -12.01 -7.95 -6.85
C GLY A 55 -10.48 -8.00 -6.85
N THR A 56 -9.78 -6.90 -6.55
CA THR A 56 -8.33 -6.91 -6.32
C THR A 56 -8.03 -7.43 -4.91
N ASN A 57 -7.08 -8.36 -4.79
CA ASN A 57 -6.55 -8.75 -3.49
C ASN A 57 -5.76 -7.59 -2.89
N TYR A 58 -6.27 -6.97 -1.82
CA TYR A 58 -5.62 -5.86 -1.15
C TYR A 58 -4.85 -6.35 0.08
N VAL A 59 -3.55 -6.13 0.07
CA VAL A 59 -2.62 -6.49 1.14
C VAL A 59 -2.03 -5.21 1.72
N HIS A 60 -1.98 -5.12 3.04
CA HIS A 60 -1.45 -3.93 3.72
C HIS A 60 -0.44 -4.34 4.78
N TYR A 61 0.82 -4.01 4.52
CA TYR A 61 1.89 -4.12 5.50
C TYR A 61 2.22 -2.72 6.00
N LYS A 62 2.01 -2.50 7.29
CA LYS A 62 2.15 -1.20 7.92
C LYS A 62 3.61 -0.90 8.21
N LEU A 63 4.34 -0.43 7.21
CA LEU A 63 5.71 0.03 7.38
C LEU A 63 5.71 1.56 7.51
N PRO A 64 6.13 2.13 8.64
CA PRO A 64 6.30 3.58 8.75
C PRO A 64 7.30 4.16 7.74
N ASP A 65 7.09 5.40 7.35
CA ASP A 65 7.93 6.07 6.37
C ASP A 65 9.28 6.46 6.98
N LEU A 66 10.34 6.20 6.21
CA LEU A 66 11.74 6.24 6.66
C LEU A 66 12.06 5.17 7.73
N SER A 67 11.32 4.06 7.75
CA SER A 67 11.60 2.91 8.60
C SER A 67 11.93 1.65 7.78
N ILE A 68 12.37 0.63 8.51
CA ILE A 68 12.53 -0.75 8.05
C ILE A 68 11.46 -1.63 8.72
N ALA A 69 11.39 -2.90 8.34
CA ALA A 69 10.65 -3.91 9.11
C ALA A 69 11.21 -4.02 10.54
N GLU A 70 10.36 -4.33 11.51
CA GLU A 70 10.74 -4.36 12.93
C GLU A 70 11.76 -5.47 13.24
N SER A 71 11.69 -6.59 12.51
CA SER A 71 12.63 -7.69 12.61
C SER A 71 12.89 -8.36 11.26
N LEU A 72 13.92 -9.23 11.24
CA LEU A 72 14.19 -10.09 10.08
C LEU A 72 13.04 -11.07 9.80
N ASN A 73 12.31 -11.50 10.84
CA ASN A 73 11.16 -12.39 10.68
C ASN A 73 9.99 -11.66 10.00
N ASP A 74 9.73 -10.40 10.38
CA ASP A 74 8.66 -9.62 9.74
C ASP A 74 9.00 -9.33 8.27
N LEU A 75 10.28 -9.06 7.99
CA LEU A 75 10.75 -8.92 6.62
C LEU A 75 10.60 -10.23 5.82
N ASP A 76 11.00 -11.36 6.41
CA ASP A 76 10.89 -12.66 5.78
C ASP A 76 9.43 -13.05 5.50
N GLU A 77 8.51 -12.75 6.42
CA GLU A 77 7.07 -12.96 6.22
C GLU A 77 6.55 -12.18 5.01
N ILE A 78 6.89 -10.88 4.93
CA ILE A 78 6.50 -10.04 3.79
C ILE A 78 7.08 -10.59 2.48
N VAL A 79 8.38 -10.85 2.44
CA VAL A 79 9.07 -11.29 1.22
C VAL A 79 8.57 -12.67 0.78
N SER A 80 8.42 -13.62 1.70
CA SER A 80 7.96 -14.98 1.41
C SER A 80 6.54 -14.97 0.84
N TYR A 81 5.61 -14.27 1.49
CA TYR A 81 4.22 -14.17 1.02
C TYR A 81 4.10 -13.53 -0.36
N LEU A 82 4.85 -12.47 -0.65
CA LEU A 82 4.83 -11.81 -1.96
C LEU A 82 5.49 -12.68 -3.03
N THR A 83 6.57 -13.38 -2.67
CA THR A 83 7.29 -14.31 -3.56
C THR A 83 6.42 -15.49 -3.97
N GLU A 84 5.70 -16.11 -3.03
CA GLU A 84 4.76 -17.20 -3.32
C GLU A 84 3.69 -16.76 -4.31
N ARG A 85 3.10 -15.58 -4.12
CA ARG A 85 2.10 -15.06 -5.07
C ARG A 85 2.66 -14.90 -6.48
N VAL A 86 3.86 -14.36 -6.62
CA VAL A 86 4.51 -14.22 -7.93
C VAL A 86 4.74 -15.60 -8.55
N LYS A 87 5.18 -16.58 -7.77
CA LYS A 87 5.35 -17.98 -8.25
C LYS A 87 4.04 -18.60 -8.70
N ASP A 88 2.93 -18.27 -8.04
CA ASP A 88 1.58 -18.69 -8.42
C ASP A 88 1.03 -17.94 -9.65
N GLY A 89 1.82 -17.07 -10.27
CA GLY A 89 1.44 -16.32 -11.48
C GLY A 89 0.67 -15.03 -11.20
N ASN A 90 0.54 -14.60 -9.93
CA ASN A 90 -0.09 -13.33 -9.62
C ASN A 90 0.79 -12.16 -10.08
N ARG A 91 0.13 -11.10 -10.58
CA ARG A 91 0.78 -9.82 -10.87
C ARG A 91 0.48 -8.85 -9.74
N LEU A 92 1.54 -8.41 -9.07
CA LEU A 92 1.48 -7.56 -7.89
C LEU A 92 1.82 -6.11 -8.28
N TYR A 93 1.13 -5.16 -7.66
CA TYR A 93 1.55 -3.76 -7.63
C TYR A 93 1.89 -3.38 -6.20
N ILE A 94 3.17 -3.11 -5.94
CA ILE A 94 3.69 -2.79 -4.61
C ILE A 94 3.92 -1.29 -4.53
N HIS A 95 3.36 -0.66 -3.49
CA HIS A 95 3.22 0.77 -3.37
C HIS A 95 3.71 1.29 -2.02
N CYS A 96 4.47 2.39 -2.06
CA CYS A 96 4.76 3.28 -0.94
C CYS A 96 4.66 4.73 -1.42
N TRP A 97 4.97 5.72 -0.57
CA TRP A 97 4.81 7.14 -0.92
C TRP A 97 5.49 7.56 -2.23
N GLY A 98 6.77 7.20 -2.39
CA GLY A 98 7.60 7.63 -3.52
C GLY A 98 7.98 6.52 -4.50
N GLY A 99 7.60 5.26 -4.23
CA GLY A 99 8.00 4.11 -5.05
C GLY A 99 9.52 3.84 -5.07
N ARG A 100 10.28 4.31 -4.07
CA ARG A 100 11.76 4.25 -4.05
C ARG A 100 12.38 3.65 -2.79
N GLY A 101 11.74 3.84 -1.63
CA GLY A 101 12.26 3.39 -0.34
C GLY A 101 11.78 1.98 -0.04
N ARG A 102 10.71 1.86 0.77
CA ARG A 102 10.10 0.59 1.20
C ARG A 102 9.75 -0.39 0.06
N THR A 103 9.55 0.10 -1.16
CA THR A 103 9.21 -0.72 -2.34
C THR A 103 10.41 -1.12 -3.21
N GLY A 104 11.56 -0.47 -3.03
CA GLY A 104 12.75 -0.71 -3.84
C GLY A 104 13.55 -1.88 -3.28
#